data_AF-A0A0H1B2A7-F1
#
_entry.id   AF-A0A0H1B2A7-F1
#
_cell.length_a   1.000
_cell.length_b   1.000
_cell.length_c   1.000
_cell.angle_alpha   90.00
_cell.angle_beta   90.00
_cell.angle_gamma   90.00
#
_symmetry.space_group_name_H-M   'P 1'
#
loop_
_entity.id
_entity.type
_entity.pdbx_description
1 polymer ?
#
loop_
_entity_poly.entity_id
_entity_poly.type
_entity_poly.pdbx_seq_one_letter_code
_entity_poly.pdbx_strand_id
1 'polypeptide(L)'
;MDRFLRLGRRLLSRAPSPLRVIRHDGFTTLDPVVKIEEEKMLAYEKGLFYPVKLGEVLNPRYQVLGKLGFSANSTVWFCHDLKYWLKAVTHTSLLANRKSVHIAM
;
A
#
# COMPACT_ATOMS: atom_id res chain seq x y z
N MET A 1 0.22 -30.81 30.78
CA MET A 1 0.39 -29.58 31.60
C MET A 1 0.94 -28.47 30.71
N ASP A 2 0.16 -28.06 29.72
CA ASP A 2 0.61 -27.20 28.60
C ASP A 2 0.26 -25.72 28.79
N ARG A 3 0.53 -25.19 29.98
CA ARG A 3 0.28 -23.77 30.29
C ARG A 3 1.53 -22.87 30.27
N PHE A 4 2.73 -23.44 30.16
CA PHE A 4 3.97 -22.67 30.28
C PHE A 4 4.62 -22.23 28.95
N LEU A 5 4.26 -22.83 27.81
CA LEU A 5 4.86 -22.46 26.51
C LEU A 5 4.19 -21.26 25.81
N ARG A 6 3.15 -20.67 26.42
CA ARG A 6 2.44 -19.50 25.86
C ARG A 6 3.02 -18.14 26.30
N LEU A 7 3.94 -18.11 27.27
CA LEU A 7 4.47 -16.85 27.81
C LEU A 7 5.74 -16.36 27.09
N GLY A 8 6.51 -17.25 26.46
CA GLY A 8 7.80 -16.92 25.83
C GLY A 8 7.72 -16.20 24.48
N ARG A 9 6.57 -16.19 23.79
CA ARG A 9 6.43 -15.54 22.47
C ARG A 9 6.09 -14.05 22.51
N ARG A 10 5.82 -13.48 23.69
CA ARG A 10 5.46 -12.06 23.84
C ARG A 10 6.66 -11.12 24.02
N LEU A 11 7.85 -11.64 24.30
CA LEU A 11 9.07 -10.83 24.46
C LEU A 11 9.93 -10.76 23.20
N LEU A 12 9.51 -11.42 22.11
CA LEU A 12 10.14 -11.35 20.79
C LEU A 12 9.16 -10.81 19.73
N SER A 13 8.15 -10.02 20.13
CA SER A 13 7.41 -9.25 19.12
C SER A 13 8.36 -8.21 18.56
N ARG A 14 8.94 -8.50 17.39
CA ARG A 14 9.79 -7.57 16.64
C ARG A 14 9.08 -6.22 16.57
N ALA A 15 9.73 -5.19 17.10
CA ALA A 15 9.16 -3.85 17.12
C ALA A 15 8.71 -3.46 15.70
N PRO A 16 7.53 -2.83 15.53
CA PRO A 16 7.10 -2.33 14.24
C PRO A 16 8.20 -1.52 13.57
N SER A 17 8.39 -1.68 12.26
CA SER A 17 9.35 -0.84 11.57
C SER A 17 8.85 0.61 11.56
N PRO A 18 9.74 1.60 11.74
CA PRO A 18 9.35 2.99 11.70
C PRO A 18 8.82 3.36 10.31
N LEU A 19 7.91 4.33 10.25
CA LEU A 19 7.49 4.93 8.99
C LEU A 19 8.72 5.47 8.25
N ARG A 20 8.84 5.12 6.97
CA ARG A 20 9.87 5.68 6.10
C ARG A 20 9.52 7.13 5.82
N VAL A 21 10.48 8.03 6.00
CA VAL A 21 10.35 9.40 5.51
C VAL A 21 10.44 9.36 3.99
N ILE A 22 9.32 9.65 3.32
CA ILE A 22 9.32 9.91 1.88
C ILE A 22 9.84 11.33 1.73
N ARG A 23 11.01 11.49 1.12
CA ARG A 23 11.43 12.82 0.69
C ARG A 23 10.73 13.12 -0.61
N HIS A 24 10.17 14.32 -0.72
CA HIS A 24 9.54 14.81 -1.95
C HIS A 24 10.49 15.69 -2.76
N ASP A 25 11.74 15.84 -2.31
CA ASP A 25 12.79 16.55 -3.03
C ASP A 25 13.19 15.78 -4.31
N GLY A 26 13.38 16.51 -5.41
CA GLY A 26 13.77 15.91 -6.69
C GLY A 26 12.66 15.17 -7.45
N PHE A 27 11.40 15.22 -7.00
CA PHE A 27 10.26 14.70 -7.77
C PHE A 27 9.54 15.80 -8.53
N THR A 28 9.24 15.54 -9.81
CA THR A 28 8.42 16.43 -10.63
C THR A 28 6.95 16.25 -10.29
N THR A 29 6.25 17.31 -9.90
CA THR A 29 4.79 17.30 -9.81
C THR A 29 4.21 17.14 -11.22
N LEU A 30 3.36 16.12 -11.41
CA LEU A 30 2.67 15.95 -12.68
C LEU A 30 1.67 17.09 -12.88
N ASP A 31 1.61 17.61 -14.11
CA ASP A 31 0.59 18.56 -14.51
C ASP A 31 -0.79 17.90 -14.35
N PRO A 32 -1.71 18.45 -13.53
CA PRO A 32 -3.04 17.88 -13.32
C PRO A 32 -3.89 17.79 -14.59
N VAL A 33 -3.52 18.49 -15.67
CA VAL A 33 -4.19 18.40 -16.98
C VAL A 33 -3.76 17.14 -17.74
N VAL A 34 -2.56 16.63 -17.48
CA VAL A 34 -2.02 15.46 -18.16
C VAL A 34 -2.60 14.20 -17.53
N LYS A 35 -3.39 13.47 -18.32
CA LYS A 35 -3.98 12.19 -17.89
C LYS A 35 -2.92 11.17 -17.53
N ILE A 36 -3.04 10.57 -16.34
CA ILE A 36 -2.22 9.43 -15.93
C ILE A 36 -2.68 8.14 -16.63
N GLU A 37 -1.95 7.04 -16.46
CA GLU A 37 -2.19 5.85 -17.27
C GLU A 37 -3.58 5.24 -17.06
N GLU A 38 -4.10 5.20 -15.84
CA GLU A 38 -5.48 4.75 -15.57
C GLU A 38 -6.53 5.66 -16.24
N GLU A 39 -6.30 6.98 -16.25
CA GLU A 39 -7.22 7.98 -16.82
C GLU A 39 -7.31 7.92 -18.35
N LYS A 40 -6.38 7.22 -19.00
CA LYS A 40 -6.41 6.97 -20.45
C LYS A 40 -7.31 5.79 -20.81
N MET A 41 -7.78 5.00 -19.83
CA MET A 41 -8.66 3.87 -20.09
C MET A 41 -10.07 4.33 -20.43
N LEU A 42 -10.69 3.68 -21.42
CA LEU A 42 -12.08 3.97 -21.83
C LEU A 42 -13.09 3.77 -20.69
N ALA A 43 -12.81 2.82 -19.80
CA ALA A 43 -13.64 2.49 -18.64
C ALA A 43 -13.25 3.27 -17.36
N TYR A 44 -12.41 4.31 -17.47
CA TYR A 44 -12.04 5.11 -16.31
C TYR A 44 -13.23 5.93 -15.81
N GLU A 45 -13.60 5.73 -14.55
CA GLU A 45 -14.57 6.55 -13.85
C GLU A 45 -13.98 6.98 -12.51
N LYS A 46 -13.75 8.29 -12.32
CA LYS A 46 -13.06 8.84 -11.14
C LYS A 46 -13.61 8.35 -9.79
N GLY A 47 -14.92 8.07 -9.70
CA GLY A 47 -15.57 7.56 -8.48
C GLY A 47 -15.25 6.10 -8.14
N LEU A 48 -14.69 5.35 -9.09
CA LEU A 48 -14.30 3.96 -8.91
C LEU A 48 -12.83 3.81 -8.48
N PHE A 49 -12.03 4.89 -8.55
CA PHE A 49 -10.60 4.87 -8.23
C PHE A 49 -10.28 5.55 -6.92
N TYR A 50 -9.47 4.86 -6.10
CA TYR A 50 -8.93 5.43 -4.87
C TYR A 50 -7.56 6.09 -5.15
N PRO A 51 -7.42 7.42 -5.01
CA PRO A 51 -6.19 8.13 -5.30
C PRO A 51 -5.18 7.96 -4.15
N VAL A 52 -4.43 6.86 -4.18
CA VAL A 52 -3.38 6.56 -3.20
C VAL A 52 -2.26 7.61 -3.26
N LYS A 53 -1.83 8.11 -2.11
CA LYS A 53 -0.68 9.03 -2.01
C LYS A 53 0.60 8.28 -1.60
N LEU A 54 1.75 8.73 -2.11
CA LEU A 54 3.05 8.25 -1.61
C LEU A 54 3.18 8.55 -0.11
N GLY A 55 3.63 7.55 0.66
CA GLY A 55 3.71 7.62 2.11
C GLY A 55 2.41 7.30 2.85
N GLU A 56 1.28 7.17 2.16
CA GLU A 56 0.01 6.76 2.76
C GLU A 56 0.13 5.36 3.37
N VAL A 57 -0.48 5.17 4.55
CA VAL A 57 -0.51 3.87 5.23
C VAL A 57 -1.84 3.19 4.95
N LEU A 58 -1.81 2.13 4.16
CA LEU A 58 -2.94 1.25 3.90
C LEU A 58 -3.02 0.16 4.97
N ASN A 59 -4.23 -0.14 5.45
CA ASN A 59 -4.52 -1.19 6.43
C ASN A 59 -3.57 -1.20 7.66
N PRO A 60 -3.56 -0.09 8.43
CA PRO A 60 -2.52 0.34 9.40
C PRO A 60 -1.10 -0.26 9.34
N ARG A 61 -0.63 -0.73 8.17
CA ARG A 61 0.54 -1.62 8.09
C ARG A 61 1.38 -1.40 6.85
N TYR A 62 0.79 -1.04 5.72
CA TYR A 62 1.48 -0.97 4.44
C TYR A 62 1.68 0.48 4.05
N GLN A 63 2.87 0.99 4.28
CA GLN A 63 3.22 2.34 3.84
C GLN A 63 3.58 2.31 2.35
N VAL A 64 2.87 3.08 1.54
CA VAL A 64 3.05 3.13 0.09
C VAL A 64 4.36 3.83 -0.26
N LEU A 65 5.19 3.17 -1.05
CA LEU A 65 6.49 3.69 -1.52
C LEU A 65 6.50 4.03 -3.01
N GLY A 66 5.64 3.39 -3.80
CA GLY A 66 5.59 3.61 -5.24
C GLY A 66 4.52 2.76 -5.94
N LYS A 67 4.14 3.16 -7.15
CA LYS A 67 3.27 2.38 -8.04
C LYS A 67 4.13 1.41 -8.84
N LEU A 68 3.75 0.13 -8.89
CA LEU A 68 4.43 -0.90 -9.69
C LEU A 68 3.72 -1.14 -11.02
N GLY A 69 2.40 -0.98 -11.06
CA GLY A 69 1.63 -1.22 -12.27
C GLY A 69 0.13 -1.03 -12.02
N PHE A 70 -0.64 -1.09 -13.10
CA PHE A 70 -2.09 -0.99 -13.08
C PHE A 70 -2.70 -1.92 -14.14
N SER A 71 -3.96 -2.29 -13.92
CA SER A 71 -4.82 -3.01 -14.86
C SER A 71 -6.22 -2.39 -14.80
N ALA A 72 -7.16 -2.90 -15.59
CA ALA A 72 -8.52 -2.36 -15.68
C ALA A 72 -9.17 -2.09 -14.32
N ASN A 73 -9.01 -3.01 -13.37
CA ASN A 73 -9.70 -2.96 -12.09
C ASN A 73 -8.74 -3.07 -10.88
N SER A 74 -7.45 -2.84 -11.08
CA SER A 74 -6.51 -2.84 -9.96
C SER A 74 -5.25 -2.03 -10.19
N THR A 75 -4.69 -1.54 -9.09
CA THR A 75 -3.36 -0.94 -9.06
C THR A 75 -2.49 -1.73 -8.09
N VAL A 76 -1.24 -1.95 -8.46
CA VAL A 76 -0.25 -2.65 -7.64
C VAL A 76 0.69 -1.61 -7.06
N TRP A 77 0.82 -1.63 -5.73
CA TRP A 77 1.66 -0.70 -4.98
C TRP A 77 2.81 -1.44 -4.31
N PHE A 78 4.00 -0.86 -4.41
CA PHE A 78 5.15 -1.26 -3.62
C PHE A 78 5.04 -0.63 -2.24
N CYS A 79 5.04 -1.47 -1.20
CA CYS A 79 4.80 -1.03 0.17
C CYS A 79 5.88 -1.50 1.14
N HIS A 80 6.12 -0.69 2.16
CA HIS A 80 6.89 -1.06 3.34
C HIS A 80 5.95 -1.67 4.40
N ASP A 81 6.20 -2.92 4.81
CA ASP A 81 5.43 -3.58 5.86
C ASP A 81 5.93 -3.17 7.25
N LEU A 82 5.12 -2.37 7.95
CA LEU A 82 5.40 -1.86 9.28
C LEU A 82 5.40 -2.93 10.37
N LYS A 83 4.85 -4.13 10.11
CA LYS A 83 4.73 -5.19 11.11
C LYS A 83 5.89 -6.19 11.06
N TYR A 84 6.37 -6.51 9.87
CA TYR A 84 7.36 -7.59 9.70
C TYR A 84 8.67 -7.15 9.05
N TRP A 85 8.99 -5.87 8.90
CA TRP A 85 10.29 -5.41 8.32
C TRP A 85 10.61 -6.00 6.92
N LEU A 86 9.63 -6.63 6.25
CA LEU A 86 9.77 -7.18 4.91
C LEU A 86 9.20 -6.19 3.89
N LYS A 87 9.71 -6.25 2.66
CA LYS A 87 9.08 -5.55 1.52
C LYS A 87 7.85 -6.36 1.11
N ALA A 88 6.70 -5.72 0.95
CA ALA A 88 5.46 -6.37 0.55
C ALA A 88 4.95 -5.76 -0.76
N VAL A 89 4.41 -6.61 -1.64
CA VAL A 89 3.61 -6.17 -2.79
C VAL A 89 2.15 -6.22 -2.35
N THR A 90 1.46 -5.09 -2.46
CA THR A 90 0.03 -5.04 -2.16
C THR A 90 -0.75 -4.77 -3.43
N HIS A 91 -1.77 -5.59 -3.65
CA HIS A 91 -2.76 -5.41 -4.71
C HIS A 91 -3.97 -4.65 -4.12
N THR A 92 -4.31 -3.52 -4.69
CA THR A 92 -5.56 -2.81 -4.34
C THR A 92 -6.56 -3.04 -5.45
N SER A 93 -7.60 -3.84 -5.15
CA SER A 93 -8.74 -4.08 -6.02
C SER A 93 -9.70 -2.90 -5.97
N LEU A 94 -10.11 -2.39 -7.13
CA LEU A 94 -11.02 -1.26 -7.31
C LEU A 94 -12.49 -1.66 -7.18
N LEU A 95 -12.87 -2.33 -6.09
CA LEU A 95 -14.28 -2.47 -5.74
C LEU A 95 -14.61 -1.46 -4.64
N ALA A 96 -15.09 -0.32 -5.11
CA ALA A 96 -15.95 0.65 -4.45
C ALA A 96 -15.97 0.62 -2.90
N ASN A 97 -15.53 1.72 -2.31
CA ASN A 97 -15.94 2.17 -0.98
C ASN A 97 -15.48 1.34 0.24
N ARG A 98 -14.68 0.29 0.04
CA ARG A 98 -13.93 -0.35 1.13
C ARG A 98 -12.46 -0.44 0.73
N LYS A 99 -11.57 -0.03 1.64
CA LYS A 99 -10.11 -0.18 1.52
C LYS A 99 -9.72 -1.67 1.54
N SER A 100 -10.12 -2.43 0.52
CA SER A 100 -9.82 -3.86 0.41
C SER A 100 -8.42 -4.00 -0.19
N VAL A 101 -7.42 -4.00 0.68
CA VAL A 101 -6.04 -4.32 0.31
C VAL A 101 -5.92 -5.85 0.30
N HIS A 102 -5.71 -6.42 -0.87
CA HIS A 102 -5.39 -7.84 -1.02
C HIS A 102 -3.86 -7.96 -1.12
N ILE A 103 -3.26 -8.76 -0.25
CA ILE A 103 -1.81 -8.99 -0.28
C ILE A 103 -1.57 -10.08 -1.33
N ALA A 104 -0.90 -9.73 -2.43
CA ALA A 104 -0.31 -10.72 -3.32
C ALA A 104 1.06 -11.08 -2.73
N MET A 105 1.16 -12.28 -2.16
CA MET A 105 2.40 -12.79 -1.55
C MET A 105 3.23 -13.52 -2.60
#